data_AF-A0A3S2B162-F1
#
_entry.id   AF-A0A3S2B162-F1
#
_cell.length_a   1.000
_cell.length_b   1.000
_cell.length_c   1.000
_cell.angle_alpha   90.00
_cell.angle_beta   90.00
_cell.angle_gamma   90.00
#
_symmetry.space_group_name_H-M   'P 1'
#
loop_
_entity.id
_entity.type
_entity.pdbx_description
1 polymer ?
#
loop_
_entity_poly.entity_id
_entity_poly.type
_entity_poly.pdbx_seq_one_letter_code
_entity_poly.pdbx_strand_id
1 'polypeptide(L)'
;IMAIAEPFLDRQRKVDAEYAEALRMVSSKEEDLAARRVAVGVAERREEEWLAGITEALKGTWLESGLSASGVGTVLDQLAELSRSLQERDDLQLRIDKMEADRANFLVEVIAVAVEADEPTKDTDPEQLAIRLAERLERAERTRETKASLGNDLKRLKEARDILDTEILAHERRKNEVLGVFGVATLPEVVERDELLRERDGLRTTVAELEERIVAELAVDGFEQARSILDAIDFDGLAVEKAEGEQRLRLFDETIQQQLIRQTRAADKLDAIGGDSAVARLDAERRTTLLEIEEKAVRYIELKLGIMSAGNALRIYRESHRSGMMARASDAFKLMTRGQYSGLTTQPVRGGEVLIAVQGDGQSKVTEALSKGARFQLYLALRLAGYYEFAQFRPSVPFVADDIMETFDHIRSEEVFRLFGAMANTGQVIYLTHHKHLCEIAEAVVPGTRIHQLAQ
;
A
#
# COMPACT_ATOMS: atom_id res chain seq x y z
N ILE A 1 176.70 26.00 61.19
CA ILE A 1 176.30 26.50 62.52
C ILE A 1 174.81 26.73 62.47
N MET A 2 174.12 25.74 63.03
CA MET A 2 172.76 25.33 62.68
C MET A 2 171.80 25.26 63.88
N ALA A 3 172.33 25.26 65.07
CA ALA A 3 172.80 26.46 65.66
C ALA A 3 171.66 27.50 65.84
N ILE A 4 171.75 28.39 66.84
CA ILE A 4 170.75 29.45 67.11
C ILE A 4 170.55 30.36 65.91
N ALA A 5 171.55 30.34 65.03
CA ALA A 5 171.39 30.67 63.62
C ALA A 5 169.95 30.41 63.12
N GLU A 6 169.28 29.28 63.37
CA GLU A 6 167.94 28.96 62.83
C GLU A 6 166.71 29.40 63.65
N PRO A 7 166.61 29.21 64.99
CA PRO A 7 165.48 29.73 65.75
C PRO A 7 165.51 31.26 65.82
N PHE A 8 166.69 31.88 65.77
CA PHE A 8 166.81 33.33 65.56
C PHE A 8 166.37 33.71 64.13
N LEU A 9 166.54 32.85 63.11
CA LEU A 9 166.00 33.03 61.74
C LEU A 9 164.47 32.83 61.62
N ASP A 10 163.83 31.83 62.22
CA ASP A 10 162.35 31.62 62.15
C ASP A 10 161.61 32.68 62.98
N ARG A 11 162.29 33.12 64.05
CA ARG A 11 161.91 34.35 64.74
C ARG A 11 161.90 35.56 63.80
N GLN A 12 162.97 35.97 63.11
CA GLN A 12 162.94 37.14 62.19
C GLN A 12 161.98 36.91 61.00
N ARG A 13 161.86 35.65 60.54
CA ARG A 13 160.91 35.26 59.48
C ARG A 13 159.45 35.48 59.87
N LYS A 14 159.01 35.07 61.07
CA LYS A 14 157.62 35.32 61.53
C LYS A 14 157.37 36.82 61.76
N VAL A 15 158.42 37.50 62.24
CA VAL A 15 158.39 38.95 62.44
C VAL A 15 158.29 39.72 61.10
N ASP A 16 158.99 39.34 60.03
CA ASP A 16 158.85 39.99 58.70
C ASP A 16 157.57 39.58 57.99
N ALA A 17 157.13 38.33 58.17
CA ALA A 17 155.83 37.89 57.67
C ALA A 17 154.70 38.75 58.28
N GLU A 18 154.71 38.98 59.60
CA GLU A 18 153.76 39.87 60.29
C GLU A 18 153.96 41.35 59.90
N TYR A 19 155.20 41.81 59.75
CA TYR A 19 155.51 43.16 59.27
C TYR A 19 155.09 43.38 57.80
N ALA A 20 155.12 42.33 56.96
CA ALA A 20 154.70 42.37 55.57
C ALA A 20 153.17 42.36 55.43
N GLU A 21 152.45 41.63 56.28
CA GLU A 21 150.98 41.68 56.31
C GLU A 21 150.50 43.04 56.85
N ALA A 22 151.17 43.58 57.87
CA ALA A 22 150.93 44.94 58.35
C ALA A 22 151.24 46.00 57.29
N LEU A 23 152.37 45.92 56.58
CA LEU A 23 152.68 46.87 55.48
C LEU A 23 151.69 46.77 54.32
N ARG A 24 151.25 45.54 53.96
CA ARG A 24 150.20 45.35 52.94
C ARG A 24 148.87 45.96 53.39
N MET A 25 148.51 45.80 54.66
CA MET A 25 147.27 46.37 55.19
C MET A 25 147.33 47.90 55.26
N VAL A 26 148.48 48.47 55.64
CA VAL A 26 148.71 49.94 55.60
C VAL A 26 148.70 50.45 54.17
N SER A 27 149.40 49.80 53.24
CA SER A 27 149.40 50.17 51.81
C SER A 27 148.01 50.09 51.19
N SER A 28 147.22 49.05 51.51
CA SER A 28 145.82 48.94 51.08
C SER A 28 144.94 50.04 51.66
N LYS A 29 145.16 50.42 52.93
CA LYS A 29 144.40 51.52 53.55
C LYS A 29 144.84 52.89 53.05
N GLU A 30 146.10 53.06 52.68
CA GLU A 30 146.62 54.27 52.02
C GLU A 30 146.08 54.40 50.58
N GLU A 31 145.97 53.29 49.84
CA GLU A 31 145.31 53.26 48.52
C GLU A 31 143.81 53.55 48.62
N ASP A 32 143.08 52.97 49.60
CA ASP A 32 141.67 53.29 49.88
C ASP A 32 141.47 54.77 50.24
N LEU A 33 142.36 55.33 51.07
CA LEU A 33 142.32 56.74 51.45
C LEU A 33 142.57 57.65 50.25
N ALA A 34 143.55 57.30 49.40
CA ALA A 34 143.84 58.02 48.17
C ALA A 34 142.66 57.97 47.18
N ALA A 35 142.05 56.79 46.98
CA ALA A 35 140.89 56.62 46.12
C ALA A 35 139.67 57.42 46.63
N ARG A 36 139.42 57.43 47.93
CA ARG A 36 138.34 58.25 48.53
C ARG A 36 138.62 59.74 48.45
N ARG A 37 139.86 60.19 48.62
CA ARG A 37 140.24 61.61 48.42
C ARG A 37 140.07 62.05 46.97
N VAL A 38 140.41 61.17 46.00
CA VAL A 38 140.13 61.42 44.59
C VAL A 38 138.62 61.48 44.32
N ALA A 39 137.83 60.57 44.90
CA ALA A 39 136.37 60.57 44.74
C ALA A 39 135.72 61.83 45.36
N VAL A 40 136.19 62.26 46.53
CA VAL A 40 135.77 63.53 47.14
C VAL A 40 136.16 64.71 46.24
N GLY A 41 137.40 64.78 45.76
CA GLY A 41 137.81 65.85 44.85
C GLY A 41 137.07 65.86 43.50
N VAL A 42 136.64 64.69 43.00
CA VAL A 42 135.76 64.59 41.81
C VAL A 42 134.35 65.05 42.14
N ALA A 43 133.81 64.71 43.32
CA ALA A 43 132.50 65.17 43.77
C ALA A 43 132.48 66.68 44.02
N GLU A 44 133.49 67.22 44.70
CA GLU A 44 133.66 68.66 44.94
C GLU A 44 133.80 69.42 43.62
N ARG A 45 134.63 68.95 42.67
CA ARG A 45 134.69 69.57 41.33
C ARG A 45 133.37 69.49 40.59
N ARG A 46 132.63 68.37 40.69
CA ARG A 46 131.33 68.22 40.03
C ARG A 46 130.28 69.13 40.67
N GLU A 47 130.35 69.34 41.99
CA GLU A 47 129.51 70.30 42.71
C GLU A 47 129.88 71.73 42.34
N GLU A 48 131.17 72.08 42.28
CA GLU A 48 131.64 73.38 41.79
C GLU A 48 131.22 73.63 40.33
N GLU A 49 131.39 72.65 39.44
CA GLU A 49 130.96 72.72 38.03
C GLU A 49 129.43 72.84 37.92
N TRP A 50 128.67 72.13 38.76
CA TRP A 50 127.21 72.21 38.77
C TRP A 50 126.71 73.53 39.34
N LEU A 51 127.29 74.02 40.44
CA LEU A 51 126.99 75.32 41.03
C LEU A 51 127.39 76.44 40.06
N ALA A 52 128.54 76.35 39.41
CA ALA A 52 128.95 77.28 38.36
C ALA A 52 128.01 77.23 37.15
N GLY A 53 127.60 76.03 36.73
CA GLY A 53 126.64 75.83 35.65
C GLY A 53 125.25 76.39 35.96
N ILE A 54 124.75 76.21 37.18
CA ILE A 54 123.51 76.82 37.65
C ILE A 54 123.67 78.34 37.74
N THR A 55 124.76 78.83 38.32
CA THR A 55 124.99 80.28 38.46
C THR A 55 125.07 80.94 37.10
N GLU A 56 125.76 80.33 36.13
CA GLU A 56 125.85 80.84 34.76
C GLU A 56 124.51 80.72 34.01
N ALA A 57 123.72 79.66 34.20
CA ALA A 57 122.39 79.53 33.60
C ALA A 57 121.36 80.51 34.18
N LEU A 58 121.51 80.88 35.46
CA LEU A 58 120.67 81.87 36.14
C LEU A 58 121.14 83.31 35.88
N LYS A 59 122.36 83.52 35.41
CA LYS A 59 122.95 84.84 35.13
C LYS A 59 122.12 85.61 34.12
N GLY A 60 121.81 86.88 34.43
CA GLY A 60 120.95 87.73 33.60
C GLY A 60 119.45 87.41 33.73
N THR A 61 119.06 86.45 34.57
CA THR A 61 117.66 86.20 34.93
C THR A 61 117.32 86.81 36.28
N TRP A 62 116.03 87.00 36.55
CA TRP A 62 115.56 87.56 37.82
C TRP A 62 115.81 86.65 39.05
N LEU A 63 116.27 85.41 38.83
CA LEU A 63 116.59 84.43 39.87
C LEU A 63 118.08 84.48 40.27
N GLU A 64 118.90 85.31 39.62
CA GLU A 64 120.37 85.38 39.76
C GLU A 64 120.87 85.60 41.20
N SER A 65 120.14 86.38 42.01
CA SER A 65 120.62 86.80 43.35
C SER A 65 119.71 86.38 44.52
N GLY A 66 118.69 85.53 44.28
CA GLY A 66 117.62 85.28 45.26
C GLY A 66 117.51 83.87 45.82
N LEU A 67 118.12 82.85 45.19
CA LEU A 67 117.87 81.44 45.51
C LEU A 67 119.15 80.62 45.62
N SER A 68 119.17 79.69 46.57
CA SER A 68 120.18 78.62 46.61
C SER A 68 119.92 77.61 45.48
N ALA A 69 120.97 76.95 44.99
CA ALA A 69 120.85 75.92 43.95
C ALA A 69 119.81 74.81 44.28
N SER A 70 119.60 74.52 45.57
CA SER A 70 118.59 73.57 46.05
C SER A 70 117.13 74.05 45.91
N GLY A 71 116.87 75.35 45.84
CA GLY A 71 115.53 75.94 45.74
C GLY A 71 115.06 76.20 44.29
N VAL A 72 115.93 76.03 43.30
CA VAL A 72 115.62 76.27 41.88
C VAL A 72 114.55 75.28 41.39
N GLY A 73 114.59 74.01 41.85
CA GLY A 73 113.63 72.98 41.44
C GLY A 73 112.18 73.32 41.78
N THR A 74 111.91 73.79 43.01
CA THR A 74 110.55 74.16 43.44
C THR A 74 109.99 75.37 42.70
N VAL A 75 110.85 76.33 42.33
CA VAL A 75 110.43 77.49 41.52
C VAL A 75 110.11 77.07 40.09
N LEU A 76 110.86 76.12 39.51
CA LEU A 76 110.57 75.57 38.18
C LEU A 76 109.23 74.82 38.15
N ASP A 77 108.92 74.03 39.18
CA ASP A 77 107.61 73.37 39.31
C ASP A 77 106.46 74.38 39.39
N GLN A 78 106.62 75.46 40.18
CA GLN A 78 105.64 76.54 40.25
C GLN A 78 105.48 77.30 38.93
N LEU A 79 106.57 77.50 38.17
CA LEU A 79 106.51 78.10 36.84
C LEU A 79 105.80 77.19 35.81
N ALA A 80 105.95 75.87 35.94
CA ALA A 80 105.20 74.91 35.13
C ALA A 80 103.70 74.89 35.48
N GLU A 81 103.36 75.00 36.76
CA GLU A 81 101.97 75.15 37.23
C GLU A 81 101.35 76.47 36.75
N LEU A 82 102.11 77.57 36.81
CA LEU A 82 101.70 78.88 36.31
C LEU A 82 101.47 78.86 34.80
N SER A 83 102.37 78.23 34.02
CA SER A 83 102.21 78.15 32.57
C SER A 83 100.97 77.35 32.17
N ARG A 84 100.69 76.24 32.86
CA ARG A 84 99.44 75.47 32.70
C ARG A 84 98.21 76.31 33.04
N SER A 85 98.25 77.03 34.16
CA SER A 85 97.12 77.88 34.60
C SER A 85 96.87 79.04 33.64
N LEU A 86 97.92 79.62 33.05
CA LEU A 86 97.82 80.65 32.01
C LEU A 86 97.21 80.08 30.73
N GLN A 87 97.60 78.86 30.33
CA GLN A 87 96.99 78.18 29.18
C GLN A 87 95.50 77.90 29.42
N GLU A 88 95.12 77.39 30.60
CA GLU A 88 93.72 77.16 30.96
C GLU A 88 92.90 78.46 30.96
N ARG A 89 93.47 79.56 31.44
CA ARG A 89 92.86 80.90 31.37
C ARG A 89 92.63 81.31 29.91
N ASP A 90 93.62 81.15 29.05
CA ASP A 90 93.54 81.55 27.64
C ASP A 90 92.51 80.72 26.88
N ASP A 91 92.43 79.42 27.15
CA ASP A 91 91.42 78.53 26.56
C ASP A 91 90.00 78.91 27.03
N LEU A 92 89.83 79.24 28.31
CA LEU A 92 88.55 79.73 28.85
C LEU A 92 88.17 81.09 28.27
N GLN A 93 89.12 82.02 28.13
CA GLN A 93 88.87 83.33 27.53
C GLN A 93 88.43 83.19 26.08
N LEU A 94 89.12 82.36 25.29
CA LEU A 94 88.73 82.07 23.91
C LEU A 94 87.31 81.50 23.83
N ARG A 95 86.92 80.65 24.80
CA ARG A 95 85.57 80.08 24.85
C ARG A 95 84.53 81.14 25.22
N ILE A 96 84.83 82.04 26.16
CA ILE A 96 83.97 83.18 26.50
C ILE A 96 83.78 84.07 25.27
N ASP A 97 84.88 84.45 24.59
CA ASP A 97 84.83 85.30 23.40
C ASP A 97 83.96 84.68 22.30
N LYS A 98 84.07 83.36 22.08
CA LYS A 98 83.20 82.62 21.14
C LYS A 98 81.73 82.63 21.56
N MET A 99 81.44 82.38 22.84
CA MET A 99 80.06 82.39 23.35
C MET A 99 79.44 83.79 23.28
N GLU A 100 80.22 84.84 23.54
CA GLU A 100 79.78 86.22 23.40
C GLU A 100 79.53 86.60 21.94
N ALA A 101 80.39 86.14 21.01
CA ALA A 101 80.18 86.32 19.58
C ALA A 101 78.93 85.57 19.07
N ASP A 102 78.72 84.32 19.50
CA ASP A 102 77.54 83.53 19.14
C ASP A 102 76.25 84.19 19.67
N ARG A 103 76.29 84.71 20.91
CA ARG A 103 75.18 85.48 21.48
C ARG A 103 74.92 86.74 20.66
N ALA A 104 75.95 87.49 20.29
CA ALA A 104 75.79 88.70 19.47
C ALA A 104 75.20 88.38 18.09
N ASN A 105 75.66 87.31 17.44
CA ASN A 105 75.13 86.87 16.16
C ASN A 105 73.66 86.43 16.27
N PHE A 106 73.30 85.67 17.30
CA PHE A 106 71.91 85.28 17.56
C PHE A 106 70.99 86.50 17.70
N LEU A 107 71.43 87.54 18.42
CA LEU A 107 70.67 88.78 18.54
C LEU A 107 70.42 89.44 17.19
N VAL A 108 71.46 89.53 16.34
CA VAL A 108 71.36 90.15 15.01
C VAL A 108 70.38 89.38 14.12
N GLU A 109 70.52 88.05 14.06
CA GLU A 109 69.68 87.20 13.21
C GLU A 109 68.21 87.21 13.66
N VAL A 110 67.93 87.07 14.96
CA VAL A 110 66.55 87.08 15.48
C VAL A 110 65.89 88.44 15.26
N ILE A 111 66.61 89.55 15.43
CA ILE A 111 66.08 90.89 15.15
C ILE A 111 65.84 91.08 13.65
N ALA A 112 66.74 90.61 12.78
CA ALA A 112 66.56 90.70 11.34
C ALA A 112 65.29 89.98 10.87
N VAL A 113 65.08 88.74 11.33
CA VAL A 113 63.87 87.96 11.03
C VAL A 113 62.62 88.61 11.61
N ALA A 114 62.69 89.18 12.82
CA ALA A 114 61.56 89.90 13.41
C ALA A 114 61.17 91.14 12.61
N VAL A 115 62.14 91.90 12.11
CA VAL A 115 61.88 93.06 11.24
C VAL A 115 61.26 92.64 9.91
N GLU A 116 61.78 91.58 9.28
CA GLU A 116 61.22 91.06 8.03
C GLU A 116 59.78 90.52 8.21
N ALA A 117 59.50 89.92 9.37
CA ALA A 117 58.18 89.44 9.73
C ALA A 117 57.21 90.53 10.24
N ASP A 118 57.65 91.78 10.39
CA ASP A 118 56.88 92.86 11.02
C ASP A 118 56.43 92.53 12.46
N GLU A 119 57.27 91.81 13.23
CA GLU A 119 57.07 91.55 14.67
C GLU A 119 57.69 92.68 15.52
N PRO A 120 57.02 93.14 16.58
CA PRO A 120 57.56 94.16 17.46
C PRO A 120 58.81 93.68 18.21
N THR A 121 59.91 94.42 18.05
CA THR A 121 61.23 94.12 18.62
C THR A 121 61.56 94.88 19.92
N LYS A 122 60.69 95.81 20.36
CA LYS A 122 60.95 96.64 21.56
C LYS A 122 60.76 95.86 22.87
N ASP A 123 61.71 96.01 23.79
CA ASP A 123 61.70 95.51 25.18
C ASP A 123 61.41 94.02 25.38
N THR A 124 61.65 93.17 24.38
CA THR A 124 61.49 91.72 24.55
C THR A 124 62.83 91.01 24.61
N ASP A 125 62.92 90.05 25.52
CA ASP A 125 64.00 89.07 25.58
C ASP A 125 64.13 88.33 24.22
N PRO A 126 65.32 88.32 23.60
CA PRO A 126 65.59 87.67 22.30
C PRO A 126 65.15 86.21 22.22
N GLU A 127 65.27 85.45 23.31
CA GLU A 127 64.80 84.05 23.36
C GLU A 127 63.28 83.98 23.20
N GLN A 128 62.54 84.85 23.88
CA GLN A 128 61.08 84.96 23.76
C GLN A 128 60.64 85.45 22.38
N LEU A 129 61.46 86.29 21.73
CA LEU A 129 61.22 86.71 20.35
C LEU A 129 61.39 85.54 19.38
N ALA A 130 62.44 84.72 19.52
CA ALA A 130 62.65 83.53 18.71
C ALA A 130 61.51 82.49 18.87
N ILE A 131 61.04 82.26 20.10
CA ILE A 131 59.90 81.36 20.37
C ILE A 131 58.64 81.86 19.65
N ARG A 132 58.30 83.15 19.77
CA ARG A 132 57.12 83.72 19.10
C ARG A 132 57.20 83.64 17.58
N LEU A 133 58.39 83.86 17.00
CA LEU A 133 58.63 83.70 15.56
C LEU A 133 58.44 82.24 15.13
N ALA A 134 58.93 81.27 15.90
CA ALA A 134 58.73 79.85 15.63
C ALA A 134 57.25 79.46 15.69
N GLU A 135 56.50 79.92 16.71
CA GLU A 135 55.06 79.67 16.79
C GLU A 135 54.30 80.32 15.62
N ARG A 136 54.70 81.53 15.19
CA ARG A 136 54.10 82.20 14.04
C ARG A 136 54.38 81.45 12.74
N LEU A 137 55.60 80.93 12.56
CA LEU A 137 55.94 80.05 11.44
C LEU A 137 55.05 78.81 11.43
N GLU A 138 54.93 78.11 12.56
CA GLU A 138 54.09 76.91 12.69
C GLU A 138 52.61 77.21 12.36
N ARG A 139 52.07 78.34 12.85
CA ARG A 139 50.71 78.79 12.49
C ARG A 139 50.58 79.08 11.00
N ALA A 140 51.58 79.72 10.39
CA ALA A 140 51.58 80.03 8.96
C ALA A 140 51.65 78.77 8.09
N GLU A 141 52.47 77.79 8.49
CA GLU A 141 52.58 76.49 7.82
C GLU A 141 51.26 75.71 7.90
N ARG A 142 50.64 75.59 9.09
CA ARG A 142 49.30 74.99 9.23
C ARG A 142 48.24 75.70 8.40
N THR A 143 48.28 77.03 8.33
CA THR A 143 47.35 77.82 7.52
C THR A 143 47.57 77.57 6.02
N ARG A 144 48.82 77.41 5.59
CA ARG A 144 49.17 77.08 4.20
C ARG A 144 48.70 75.67 3.83
N GLU A 145 48.90 74.69 4.71
CA GLU A 145 48.45 73.32 4.51
C GLU A 145 46.91 73.22 4.43
N THR A 146 46.21 73.87 5.36
CA THR A 146 44.73 73.92 5.35
C THR A 146 44.18 74.65 4.12
N LYS A 147 44.82 75.74 3.67
CA LYS A 147 44.45 76.39 2.40
C LYS A 147 44.65 75.46 1.20
N ALA A 148 45.75 74.70 1.18
CA ALA A 148 46.02 73.74 0.10
C ALA A 148 45.00 72.60 0.09
N SER A 149 44.66 72.04 1.26
CA SER A 149 43.65 70.97 1.37
C SER A 149 42.26 71.47 0.95
N LEU A 150 41.81 72.63 1.44
CA LEU A 150 40.55 73.25 1.05
C LEU A 150 40.51 73.59 -0.45
N GLY A 151 41.64 74.01 -1.04
CA GLY A 151 41.76 74.25 -2.48
C GLY A 151 41.56 72.98 -3.30
N ASN A 152 42.15 71.86 -2.86
CA ASN A 152 41.97 70.55 -3.48
C ASN A 152 40.53 70.06 -3.34
N ASP A 153 39.92 70.21 -2.17
CA ASP A 153 38.52 69.85 -1.94
C ASP A 153 37.57 70.67 -2.80
N LEU A 154 37.78 71.98 -2.92
CA LEU A 154 36.99 72.84 -3.79
C LEU A 154 37.09 72.39 -5.26
N LYS A 155 38.29 72.02 -5.71
CA LYS A 155 38.50 71.50 -7.08
C LYS A 155 37.72 70.20 -7.28
N ARG A 156 37.86 69.23 -6.35
CA ARG A 156 37.14 67.95 -6.38
C ARG A 156 35.62 68.13 -6.38
N LEU A 157 35.10 69.04 -5.54
CA LEU A 157 33.66 69.31 -5.47
C LEU A 157 33.14 70.00 -6.73
N LYS A 158 33.92 70.89 -7.36
CA LYS A 158 33.57 71.49 -8.64
C LYS A 158 33.52 70.45 -9.76
N GLU A 159 34.52 69.59 -9.86
CA GLU A 159 34.54 68.48 -10.83
C GLU A 159 33.34 67.55 -10.63
N ALA A 160 33.02 67.19 -9.37
CA ALA A 160 31.85 66.36 -9.06
C ALA A 160 30.53 67.04 -9.46
N ARG A 161 30.40 68.35 -9.19
CA ARG A 161 29.22 69.12 -9.61
C ARG A 161 29.10 69.15 -11.13
N ASP A 162 30.19 69.43 -11.84
CA ASP A 162 30.17 69.51 -13.30
C ASP A 162 29.78 68.15 -13.93
N ILE A 163 30.22 67.02 -13.35
CA ILE A 163 29.76 65.67 -13.74
C ILE A 163 28.25 65.53 -13.51
N LEU A 164 27.76 65.86 -12.30
CA LEU A 164 26.33 65.77 -11.98
C LEU A 164 25.48 66.66 -12.90
N ASP A 165 25.94 67.86 -13.23
CA ASP A 165 25.25 68.76 -14.16
C ASP A 165 25.15 68.15 -15.56
N THR A 166 26.19 67.44 -16.03
CA THR A 166 26.12 66.71 -17.31
C THR A 166 25.14 65.52 -17.26
N GLU A 167 25.06 64.80 -16.14
CA GLU A 167 24.10 63.72 -15.96
C GLU A 167 22.66 64.24 -15.91
N ILE A 168 22.42 65.35 -15.20
CA ILE A 168 21.11 66.01 -15.14
C ILE A 168 20.66 66.41 -16.55
N LEU A 169 21.54 67.05 -17.33
CA LEU A 169 21.22 67.42 -18.71
C LEU A 169 20.93 66.20 -19.60
N ALA A 170 21.65 65.09 -19.42
CA ALA A 170 21.39 63.85 -20.15
C ALA A 170 20.02 63.23 -19.77
N HIS A 171 19.70 63.21 -18.48
CA HIS A 171 18.41 62.74 -17.99
C HIS A 171 17.25 63.63 -18.43
N GLU A 172 17.44 64.95 -18.45
CA GLU A 172 16.44 65.90 -18.97
C GLU A 172 16.18 65.71 -20.46
N ARG A 173 17.23 65.54 -21.28
CA ARG A 173 17.08 65.20 -22.71
C ARG A 173 16.29 63.91 -22.89
N ARG A 174 16.68 62.85 -22.17
CA ARG A 174 16.00 61.56 -22.28
C ARG A 174 14.55 61.63 -21.83
N LYS A 175 14.26 62.35 -20.75
CA LYS A 175 12.89 62.63 -20.29
C LYS A 175 12.11 63.30 -21.42
N ASN A 176 12.64 64.36 -22.01
CA ASN A 176 11.97 65.11 -23.06
C ASN A 176 11.76 64.30 -24.35
N GLU A 177 12.69 63.42 -24.73
CA GLU A 177 12.51 62.48 -25.84
C GLU A 177 11.30 61.56 -25.60
N VAL A 178 11.22 60.95 -24.41
CA VAL A 178 10.11 60.06 -24.05
C VAL A 178 8.79 60.83 -24.03
N LEU A 179 8.76 62.01 -23.39
CA LEU A 179 7.57 62.88 -23.38
C LEU A 179 7.12 63.26 -24.80
N GLY A 180 8.08 63.55 -25.70
CA GLY A 180 7.81 63.89 -27.09
C GLY A 180 7.23 62.75 -27.90
N VAL A 181 7.74 61.51 -27.74
CA VAL A 181 7.21 60.32 -28.42
C VAL A 181 5.75 60.05 -28.02
N PHE A 182 5.41 60.23 -26.75
CA PHE A 182 4.06 60.01 -26.24
C PHE A 182 3.15 61.24 -26.36
N GLY A 183 3.70 62.42 -26.70
CA GLY A 183 2.96 63.68 -26.82
C GLY A 183 2.36 64.19 -25.51
N VAL A 184 3.04 63.94 -24.38
CA VAL A 184 2.55 64.23 -23.02
C VAL A 184 3.48 65.17 -22.26
N ALA A 185 3.00 65.80 -21.19
CA ALA A 185 3.77 66.77 -20.43
C ALA A 185 4.52 66.16 -19.25
N THR A 186 4.07 65.02 -18.73
CA THR A 186 4.64 64.38 -17.53
C THR A 186 4.93 62.89 -17.71
N LEU A 187 5.90 62.35 -16.95
CA LEU A 187 6.25 60.91 -16.99
C LEU A 187 5.11 59.99 -16.52
N PRO A 188 4.29 60.34 -15.51
CA PRO A 188 3.10 59.55 -15.18
C PRO A 188 2.11 59.44 -16.34
N GLU A 189 1.89 60.52 -17.10
CA GLU A 189 1.05 60.48 -18.31
C GLU A 189 1.61 59.54 -19.40
N VAL A 190 2.93 59.36 -19.47
CA VAL A 190 3.55 58.36 -20.37
C VAL A 190 3.09 56.95 -20.00
N VAL A 191 3.06 56.63 -18.69
CA VAL A 191 2.63 55.32 -18.21
C VAL A 191 1.16 55.09 -18.55
N GLU A 192 0.29 56.06 -18.26
CA GLU A 192 -1.13 55.97 -18.62
C GLU A 192 -1.34 55.77 -20.13
N ARG A 193 -0.57 56.49 -20.97
CA ARG A 193 -0.66 56.33 -22.43
C ARG A 193 -0.08 55.01 -22.93
N ASP A 194 1.01 54.51 -22.34
CA ASP A 194 1.56 53.19 -22.66
C ASP A 194 0.56 52.08 -22.33
N GLU A 195 -0.13 52.17 -21.19
CA GLU A 195 -1.19 51.23 -20.82
C GLU A 195 -2.33 51.21 -21.84
N LEU A 196 -2.83 52.38 -22.26
CA LEU A 196 -3.85 52.47 -23.30
C LEU A 196 -3.38 51.93 -24.66
N LEU A 197 -2.11 52.13 -25.01
CA LEU A 197 -1.52 51.57 -26.24
C LEU A 197 -1.43 50.05 -26.17
N ARG A 198 -1.02 49.48 -25.02
CA ARG A 198 -0.99 48.04 -24.79
C ARG A 198 -2.38 47.43 -24.80
N GLU A 199 -3.36 48.09 -24.19
CA GLU A 199 -4.76 47.65 -24.23
C GLU A 199 -5.28 47.65 -25.67
N ARG A 200 -5.04 48.73 -26.42
CA ARG A 200 -5.38 48.79 -27.85
C ARG A 200 -4.74 47.66 -28.64
N ASP A 201 -3.45 47.40 -28.44
CA ASP A 201 -2.73 46.38 -29.18
C ASP A 201 -3.19 44.96 -28.79
N GLY A 202 -3.47 44.73 -27.51
CA GLY A 202 -4.11 43.50 -27.02
C GLY A 202 -5.49 43.27 -27.65
N LEU A 203 -6.35 44.29 -27.65
CA LEU A 203 -7.66 44.23 -28.29
C LEU A 203 -7.56 43.96 -29.79
N ARG A 204 -6.59 44.56 -30.50
CA ARG A 204 -6.34 44.30 -31.93
C ARG A 204 -5.93 42.85 -32.18
N THR A 205 -5.06 42.29 -31.34
CA THR A 205 -4.69 40.87 -31.43
C THR A 205 -5.91 39.97 -31.19
N THR A 206 -6.71 40.25 -30.14
CA THR A 206 -7.93 39.49 -29.86
C THR A 206 -8.94 39.58 -31.01
N VAL A 207 -9.12 40.76 -31.62
CA VAL A 207 -9.96 40.92 -32.81
C VAL A 207 -9.44 40.05 -33.95
N ALA A 208 -8.14 40.13 -34.28
CA ALA A 208 -7.56 39.33 -35.36
C ALA A 208 -7.72 37.82 -35.12
N GLU A 209 -7.49 37.35 -33.89
CA GLU A 209 -7.69 35.93 -33.51
C GLU A 209 -9.15 35.50 -33.63
N LEU A 210 -10.09 36.34 -33.20
CA LEU A 210 -11.52 36.06 -33.32
C LEU A 210 -11.97 36.06 -34.78
N GLU A 211 -11.48 36.99 -35.58
CA GLU A 211 -11.74 37.05 -37.02
C GLU A 211 -11.23 35.77 -37.71
N GLU A 212 -9.99 35.35 -37.44
CA GLU A 212 -9.41 34.12 -38.00
C GLU A 212 -10.21 32.87 -37.59
N ARG A 213 -10.61 32.77 -36.31
CA ARG A 213 -11.46 31.67 -35.82
C ARG A 213 -12.80 31.61 -36.52
N ILE A 214 -13.47 32.76 -36.66
CA ILE A 214 -14.76 32.85 -37.34
C ILE A 214 -14.64 32.45 -38.81
N VAL A 215 -13.57 32.89 -39.49
CA VAL A 215 -13.27 32.53 -40.89
C VAL A 215 -13.03 31.02 -41.03
N ALA A 216 -12.30 30.41 -40.11
CA ALA A 216 -12.03 28.97 -40.11
C ALA A 216 -13.29 28.12 -39.86
N GLU A 217 -14.11 28.48 -38.85
CA GLU A 217 -15.33 27.74 -38.50
C GLU A 217 -16.40 27.82 -39.61
N LEU A 218 -16.50 28.96 -40.29
CA LEU A 218 -17.41 29.14 -41.43
C LEU A 218 -16.81 28.67 -42.76
N ALA A 219 -15.54 28.26 -42.78
CA ALA A 219 -14.79 27.84 -43.96
C ALA A 219 -14.88 28.86 -45.13
N VAL A 220 -14.67 30.13 -44.83
CA VAL A 220 -14.65 31.23 -45.82
C VAL A 220 -13.25 31.82 -45.97
N ASP A 221 -13.06 32.70 -46.97
CA ASP A 221 -11.73 33.27 -47.27
C ASP A 221 -11.44 34.57 -46.50
N GLY A 222 -12.44 35.19 -45.86
CA GLY A 222 -12.25 36.45 -45.13
C GLY A 222 -13.40 36.86 -44.22
N PHE A 223 -13.09 37.71 -43.24
CA PHE A 223 -14.02 38.08 -42.16
C PHE A 223 -15.26 38.84 -42.64
N GLU A 224 -15.14 39.72 -43.64
CA GLU A 224 -16.31 40.41 -44.22
C GLU A 224 -17.33 39.44 -44.82
N GLN A 225 -16.84 38.34 -45.42
CA GLN A 225 -17.69 37.30 -45.98
C GLN A 225 -18.38 36.49 -44.86
N ALA A 226 -17.64 36.15 -43.81
CA ALA A 226 -18.19 35.53 -42.60
C ALA A 226 -19.27 36.41 -41.96
N ARG A 227 -19.00 37.70 -41.81
CA ARG A 227 -19.94 38.68 -41.23
C ARG A 227 -21.22 38.77 -42.05
N SER A 228 -21.12 38.86 -43.37
CA SER A 228 -22.31 38.87 -44.24
C SER A 228 -23.15 37.60 -44.13
N ILE A 229 -22.53 36.44 -43.92
CA ILE A 229 -23.25 35.18 -43.68
C ILE A 229 -23.97 35.23 -42.34
N LEU A 230 -23.27 35.63 -41.28
CA LEU A 230 -23.84 35.73 -39.93
C LEU A 230 -24.96 36.76 -39.83
N ASP A 231 -24.82 37.92 -40.48
CA ASP A 231 -25.85 38.97 -40.51
C ASP A 231 -27.11 38.53 -41.29
N ALA A 232 -26.97 37.62 -42.25
CA ALA A 232 -28.09 37.08 -43.03
C ALA A 232 -28.77 35.87 -42.36
N ILE A 233 -28.17 35.32 -41.30
CA ILE A 233 -28.70 34.19 -40.56
C ILE A 233 -29.76 34.66 -39.54
N ASP A 234 -30.92 34.02 -39.58
CA ASP A 234 -31.93 34.15 -38.54
C ASP A 234 -31.57 33.25 -37.34
N PHE A 235 -30.90 33.83 -36.35
CA PHE A 235 -30.51 33.12 -35.13
C PHE A 235 -31.72 32.64 -34.32
N ASP A 236 -32.82 33.38 -34.34
CA ASP A 236 -34.04 32.99 -33.61
C ASP A 236 -34.67 31.77 -34.29
N GLY A 237 -34.74 31.76 -35.62
CA GLY A 237 -35.18 30.61 -36.42
C GLY A 237 -34.30 29.36 -36.19
N LEU A 238 -32.98 29.50 -36.20
CA LEU A 238 -32.06 28.39 -35.91
C LEU A 238 -32.18 27.88 -34.47
N ALA A 239 -32.43 28.76 -33.50
CA ALA A 239 -32.64 28.37 -32.11
C ALA A 239 -33.91 27.51 -31.97
N VAL A 240 -34.97 27.87 -32.69
CA VAL A 240 -36.21 27.08 -32.78
C VAL A 240 -35.94 25.72 -33.44
N GLU A 241 -35.26 25.69 -34.60
CA GLU A 241 -34.93 24.44 -35.30
C GLU A 241 -34.07 23.50 -34.43
N LYS A 242 -33.09 24.06 -33.70
CA LYS A 242 -32.29 23.31 -32.73
C LYS A 242 -33.17 22.71 -31.64
N ALA A 243 -34.06 23.50 -31.04
CA ALA A 243 -34.94 23.03 -29.98
C ALA A 243 -35.88 21.91 -30.46
N GLU A 244 -36.43 22.03 -31.68
CA GLU A 244 -37.23 20.99 -32.33
C GLU A 244 -36.42 19.73 -32.62
N GLY A 245 -35.16 19.88 -33.08
CA GLY A 245 -34.22 18.79 -33.27
C GLY A 245 -33.91 18.04 -31.97
N GLU A 246 -33.61 18.77 -30.90
CA GLU A 246 -33.36 18.21 -29.56
C GLU A 246 -34.60 17.52 -28.98
N GLN A 247 -35.80 18.04 -29.25
CA GLN A 247 -37.04 17.38 -28.85
C GLN A 247 -37.25 16.08 -29.65
N ARG A 248 -37.03 16.08 -30.98
CA ARG A 248 -37.11 14.86 -31.79
C ARG A 248 -36.10 13.80 -31.35
N LEU A 249 -34.86 14.19 -31.03
CA LEU A 249 -33.84 13.29 -30.51
C LEU A 249 -34.29 12.64 -29.20
N ARG A 250 -34.80 13.43 -28.24
CA ARG A 250 -35.34 12.90 -26.99
C ARG A 250 -36.45 11.88 -27.21
N LEU A 251 -37.39 12.16 -28.13
CA LEU A 251 -38.46 11.23 -28.48
C LEU A 251 -37.93 9.93 -29.12
N PHE A 252 -36.90 10.03 -29.97
CA PHE A 252 -36.27 8.84 -30.55
C PHE A 252 -35.54 8.01 -29.50
N ASP A 253 -34.84 8.63 -28.56
CA ASP A 253 -34.18 7.93 -27.45
C ASP A 253 -35.20 7.18 -26.58
N GLU A 254 -36.31 7.82 -26.21
CA GLU A 254 -37.41 7.16 -25.50
C GLU A 254 -37.97 5.98 -26.29
N THR A 255 -38.14 6.15 -27.60
CA THR A 255 -38.63 5.08 -28.48
C THR A 255 -37.64 3.92 -28.54
N ILE A 256 -36.34 4.18 -28.67
CA ILE A 256 -35.29 3.16 -28.67
C ILE A 256 -35.29 2.38 -27.35
N GLN A 257 -35.37 3.08 -26.21
CA GLN A 257 -35.46 2.44 -24.89
C GLN A 257 -36.68 1.53 -24.78
N GLN A 258 -37.85 1.98 -25.25
CA GLN A 258 -39.05 1.15 -25.26
C GLN A 258 -38.90 -0.09 -26.15
N GLN A 259 -38.29 0.05 -27.34
CA GLN A 259 -38.05 -1.09 -28.23
C GLN A 259 -37.03 -2.07 -27.64
N LEU A 260 -35.98 -1.57 -26.97
CA LEU A 260 -35.01 -2.41 -26.29
C LEU A 260 -35.68 -3.23 -25.18
N ILE A 261 -36.52 -2.60 -24.33
CA ILE A 261 -37.30 -3.32 -23.31
C ILE A 261 -38.19 -4.39 -23.95
N ARG A 262 -38.83 -4.09 -25.08
CA ARG A 262 -39.65 -5.08 -25.81
C ARG A 262 -38.80 -6.24 -26.33
N GLN A 263 -37.64 -5.95 -26.89
CA GLN A 263 -36.70 -6.95 -27.39
C GLN A 263 -36.20 -7.85 -26.26
N THR A 264 -35.75 -7.28 -25.14
CA THR A 264 -35.30 -8.04 -23.97
C THR A 264 -36.43 -8.92 -23.42
N ARG A 265 -37.63 -8.38 -23.25
CA ARG A 265 -38.79 -9.19 -22.81
C ARG A 265 -39.14 -10.30 -23.79
N ALA A 266 -38.98 -10.08 -25.09
CA ALA A 266 -39.20 -11.11 -26.10
C ALA A 266 -38.11 -12.19 -26.05
N ALA A 267 -36.85 -11.79 -25.85
CA ALA A 267 -35.72 -12.70 -25.64
C ALA A 267 -35.90 -13.53 -24.35
N ASP A 268 -36.23 -12.91 -23.22
CA ASP A 268 -36.52 -13.61 -21.96
C ASP A 268 -37.65 -14.63 -22.12
N LYS A 269 -38.71 -14.27 -22.86
CA LYS A 269 -39.80 -15.19 -23.18
C LYS A 269 -39.35 -16.36 -24.06
N LEU A 270 -38.39 -16.13 -24.96
CA LEU A 270 -37.84 -17.15 -25.84
C LEU A 270 -36.89 -18.08 -25.08
N ASP A 271 -36.05 -17.54 -24.19
CA ASP A 271 -35.18 -18.33 -23.30
C ASP A 271 -35.99 -19.15 -22.28
N ALA A 272 -37.12 -18.62 -21.81
CA ALA A 272 -38.07 -19.38 -21.00
C ALA A 272 -38.67 -20.59 -21.75
N ILE A 273 -38.68 -20.56 -23.09
CA ILE A 273 -39.08 -21.71 -23.92
C ILE A 273 -37.87 -22.63 -24.07
N GLY A 274 -37.79 -23.63 -23.19
CA GLY A 274 -36.77 -24.70 -23.26
C GLY A 274 -35.63 -24.59 -22.25
N GLY A 275 -35.54 -23.49 -21.49
CA GLY A 275 -34.62 -23.35 -20.35
C GLY A 275 -35.02 -24.15 -19.11
N ASP A 276 -36.27 -24.63 -19.03
CA ASP A 276 -36.75 -25.42 -17.90
C ASP A 276 -36.92 -26.90 -18.25
N SER A 277 -36.54 -27.75 -17.30
CA SER A 277 -36.70 -29.21 -17.31
C SER A 277 -38.16 -29.68 -17.48
N ALA A 278 -39.11 -28.75 -17.49
CA ALA A 278 -40.54 -29.00 -17.63
C ALA A 278 -40.89 -29.83 -18.87
N VAL A 279 -40.28 -29.55 -20.04
CA VAL A 279 -40.56 -30.34 -21.27
C VAL A 279 -40.03 -31.76 -21.13
N ALA A 280 -38.82 -31.93 -20.60
CA ALA A 280 -38.24 -33.25 -20.35
C ALA A 280 -39.03 -34.03 -19.28
N ARG A 281 -39.52 -33.35 -18.24
CA ARG A 281 -40.37 -33.93 -17.18
C ARG A 281 -41.72 -34.38 -17.73
N LEU A 282 -42.38 -33.55 -18.54
CA LEU A 282 -43.65 -33.91 -19.18
C LEU A 282 -43.50 -35.10 -20.14
N ASP A 283 -42.41 -35.18 -20.90
CA ASP A 283 -42.16 -36.36 -21.76
C ASP A 283 -41.86 -37.62 -20.94
N ALA A 284 -41.14 -37.50 -19.82
CA ALA A 284 -40.93 -38.60 -18.88
C ALA A 284 -42.26 -39.08 -18.25
N GLU A 285 -43.09 -38.17 -17.75
CA GLU A 285 -44.42 -38.48 -17.19
C GLU A 285 -45.34 -39.15 -18.22
N ARG A 286 -45.31 -38.67 -19.48
CA ARG A 286 -46.06 -39.29 -20.59
C ARG A 286 -45.61 -40.73 -20.82
N ARG A 287 -44.30 -40.99 -20.88
CA ARG A 287 -43.76 -42.35 -21.09
C ARG A 287 -44.13 -43.29 -19.96
N THR A 288 -44.01 -42.86 -18.71
CA THR A 288 -44.42 -43.65 -17.54
C THR A 288 -45.91 -43.98 -17.59
N THR A 289 -46.75 -42.99 -17.89
CA THR A 289 -48.20 -43.19 -17.98
C THR A 289 -48.58 -44.20 -19.07
N LEU A 290 -47.91 -44.16 -20.22
CA LEU A 290 -48.15 -45.12 -21.31
C LEU A 290 -47.79 -46.56 -20.91
N LEU A 291 -46.66 -46.75 -20.20
CA LEU A 291 -46.27 -48.07 -19.68
C LEU A 291 -47.28 -48.60 -18.65
N GLU A 292 -47.79 -47.75 -17.76
CA GLU A 292 -48.84 -48.15 -16.82
C GLU A 292 -50.14 -48.57 -17.51
N ILE A 293 -50.52 -47.86 -18.58
CA ILE A 293 -51.71 -48.20 -19.37
C ILE A 293 -51.53 -49.58 -20.00
N GLU A 294 -50.36 -49.86 -20.56
CA GLU A 294 -50.05 -51.16 -21.17
C GLU A 294 -50.12 -52.29 -20.15
N GLU A 295 -49.47 -52.15 -18.98
CA GLU A 295 -49.49 -53.15 -17.91
C GLU A 295 -50.93 -53.42 -17.42
N LYS A 296 -51.71 -52.35 -17.16
CA LYS A 296 -53.10 -52.47 -16.71
C LYS A 296 -53.99 -53.12 -17.77
N ALA A 297 -53.76 -52.84 -19.06
CA ALA A 297 -54.51 -53.43 -20.16
C ALA A 297 -54.27 -54.95 -20.26
N VAL A 298 -53.00 -55.39 -20.16
CA VAL A 298 -52.65 -56.82 -20.16
C VAL A 298 -53.35 -57.55 -19.02
N ARG A 299 -53.24 -57.04 -17.79
CA ARG A 299 -53.88 -57.63 -16.61
C ARG A 299 -55.41 -57.72 -16.74
N TYR A 300 -56.05 -56.71 -17.32
CA TYR A 300 -57.50 -56.73 -17.55
C TYR A 300 -57.91 -57.84 -18.52
N ILE A 301 -57.17 -58.01 -19.62
CA ILE A 301 -57.43 -59.07 -20.62
C ILE A 301 -57.29 -60.45 -19.98
N GLU A 302 -56.22 -60.69 -19.22
CA GLU A 302 -56.02 -61.96 -18.49
C GLU A 302 -57.20 -62.26 -17.55
N LEU A 303 -57.62 -61.29 -16.75
CA LEU A 303 -58.72 -61.46 -15.81
C LEU A 303 -60.05 -61.77 -16.52
N LYS A 304 -60.33 -61.07 -17.63
CA LYS A 304 -61.54 -61.31 -18.41
C LYS A 304 -61.55 -62.69 -19.06
N LEU A 305 -60.42 -63.12 -19.62
CA LEU A 305 -60.27 -64.49 -20.15
C LEU A 305 -60.47 -65.54 -19.05
N GLY A 306 -59.95 -65.29 -17.85
CA GLY A 306 -60.16 -66.15 -16.69
C GLY A 306 -61.63 -66.31 -16.32
N ILE A 307 -62.37 -65.19 -16.21
CA ILE A 307 -63.80 -65.20 -15.90
C ILE A 307 -64.60 -65.95 -16.99
N MET A 308 -64.31 -65.70 -18.27
CA MET A 308 -64.96 -66.38 -19.38
C MET A 308 -64.72 -67.89 -19.36
N SER A 309 -63.47 -68.30 -19.10
CA SER A 309 -63.08 -69.71 -19.03
C SER A 309 -63.77 -70.43 -17.88
N ALA A 310 -63.81 -69.83 -16.69
CA ALA A 310 -64.51 -70.38 -15.52
C ALA A 310 -66.03 -70.50 -15.78
N GLY A 311 -66.64 -69.48 -16.38
CA GLY A 311 -68.06 -69.50 -16.76
C GLY A 311 -68.39 -70.62 -17.74
N ASN A 312 -67.51 -70.87 -18.73
CA ASN A 312 -67.67 -71.97 -19.67
C ASN A 312 -67.57 -73.35 -18.99
N ALA A 313 -66.60 -73.53 -18.09
CA ALA A 313 -66.44 -74.79 -17.34
C ALA A 313 -67.68 -75.12 -16.49
N LEU A 314 -68.25 -74.13 -15.80
CA LEU A 314 -69.50 -74.26 -15.02
C LEU A 314 -70.72 -74.61 -15.88
N ARG A 315 -70.76 -74.18 -17.13
CA ARG A 315 -71.83 -74.55 -18.08
C ARG A 315 -71.70 -76.02 -18.49
N ILE A 316 -70.51 -76.44 -18.93
CA ILE A 316 -70.24 -77.82 -19.35
C ILE A 316 -70.54 -78.80 -18.21
N TYR A 317 -70.12 -78.49 -16.97
CA TYR A 317 -70.39 -79.33 -15.80
C TYR A 317 -71.89 -79.54 -15.55
N ARG A 318 -72.71 -78.47 -15.68
CA ARG A 318 -74.16 -78.56 -15.46
C ARG A 318 -74.86 -79.40 -16.52
N GLU A 319 -74.48 -79.25 -17.79
CA GLU A 319 -75.10 -79.98 -18.90
C GLU A 319 -74.85 -81.50 -18.80
N SER A 320 -73.64 -81.92 -18.42
CA SER A 320 -73.29 -83.34 -18.32
C SER A 320 -74.03 -84.06 -17.18
N HIS A 321 -74.06 -83.47 -15.97
CA HIS A 321 -74.70 -84.10 -14.80
C HIS A 321 -76.24 -84.07 -14.88
N ARG A 322 -76.82 -83.04 -15.52
CA ARG A 322 -78.27 -82.94 -15.69
C ARG A 322 -78.83 -84.06 -16.58
N SER A 323 -78.14 -84.38 -17.67
CA SER A 323 -78.60 -85.34 -18.67
C SER A 323 -78.67 -86.76 -18.11
N GLY A 324 -77.67 -87.17 -17.31
CA GLY A 324 -77.63 -88.48 -16.65
C GLY A 324 -78.71 -88.66 -15.57
N MET A 325 -78.92 -87.63 -14.74
CA MET A 325 -79.97 -87.66 -13.71
C MET A 325 -81.37 -87.71 -14.32
N MET A 326 -81.64 -86.91 -15.36
CA MET A 326 -82.97 -86.88 -16.01
C MET A 326 -83.32 -88.20 -16.70
N ALA A 327 -82.35 -88.84 -17.36
CA ALA A 327 -82.56 -90.15 -17.96
C ALA A 327 -82.98 -91.20 -16.91
N ARG A 328 -82.25 -91.28 -15.79
CA ARG A 328 -82.57 -92.21 -14.69
C ARG A 328 -83.93 -91.93 -14.05
N ALA A 329 -84.28 -90.66 -13.85
CA ALA A 329 -85.58 -90.28 -13.31
C ALA A 329 -86.72 -90.66 -14.26
N SER A 330 -86.50 -90.48 -15.57
CA SER A 330 -87.45 -90.85 -16.62
C SER A 330 -87.73 -92.36 -16.61
N ASP A 331 -86.68 -93.19 -16.54
CA ASP A 331 -86.80 -94.65 -16.52
C ASP A 331 -87.52 -95.15 -15.26
N ALA A 332 -87.14 -94.62 -14.08
CA ALA A 332 -87.80 -94.97 -12.82
C ALA A 332 -89.28 -94.58 -12.83
N PHE A 333 -89.62 -93.40 -13.35
CA PHE A 333 -91.00 -92.93 -13.43
C PHE A 333 -91.84 -93.79 -14.39
N LYS A 334 -91.27 -94.18 -15.53
CA LYS A 334 -91.91 -95.10 -16.48
C LYS A 334 -92.22 -96.45 -15.84
N LEU A 335 -91.28 -96.99 -15.06
CA LEU A 335 -91.47 -98.26 -14.34
C LEU A 335 -92.54 -98.17 -13.26
N MET A 336 -92.48 -97.17 -12.39
CA MET A 336 -93.45 -96.97 -11.30
C MET A 336 -94.88 -96.75 -11.80
N THR A 337 -95.02 -96.15 -12.97
CA THR A 337 -96.33 -95.89 -13.60
C THR A 337 -96.77 -97.02 -14.53
N ARG A 338 -96.00 -98.13 -14.59
CA ARG A 338 -96.23 -99.27 -15.50
C ARG A 338 -96.44 -98.85 -16.96
N GLY A 339 -95.69 -97.85 -17.41
CA GLY A 339 -95.76 -97.32 -18.78
C GLY A 339 -96.94 -96.39 -19.06
N GLN A 340 -97.78 -96.04 -18.07
CA GLN A 340 -98.80 -94.98 -18.24
C GLN A 340 -98.13 -93.65 -18.67
N TYR A 341 -96.93 -93.41 -18.16
CA TYR A 341 -96.04 -92.37 -18.65
C TYR A 341 -94.83 -93.02 -19.31
N SER A 342 -94.50 -92.56 -20.51
CA SER A 342 -93.39 -93.06 -21.32
C SER A 342 -92.04 -92.48 -20.89
N GLY A 343 -92.03 -91.38 -20.15
CA GLY A 343 -90.81 -90.78 -19.58
C GLY A 343 -91.00 -89.36 -19.05
N LEU A 344 -89.87 -88.71 -18.73
CA LEU A 344 -89.77 -87.33 -18.29
C LEU A 344 -88.91 -86.51 -19.25
N THR A 345 -89.29 -85.26 -19.48
CA THR A 345 -88.51 -84.28 -20.27
C THR A 345 -88.55 -82.91 -19.62
N THR A 346 -87.71 -81.98 -20.07
CA THR A 346 -87.72 -80.59 -19.63
C THR A 346 -88.14 -79.67 -20.78
N GLN A 347 -88.93 -78.65 -20.47
CA GLN A 347 -89.26 -77.58 -21.41
C GLN A 347 -88.61 -76.27 -20.95
N PRO A 348 -87.89 -75.56 -21.82
CA PRO A 348 -87.29 -74.28 -21.49
C PRO A 348 -88.35 -73.20 -21.26
N VAL A 349 -88.17 -72.42 -20.20
CA VAL A 349 -88.98 -71.26 -19.83
C VAL A 349 -88.09 -70.04 -19.54
N ARG A 350 -88.64 -68.83 -19.52
CA ARG A 350 -87.87 -67.64 -19.11
C ARG A 350 -87.38 -67.82 -17.67
N GLY A 351 -86.07 -67.91 -17.48
CA GLY A 351 -85.43 -68.07 -16.18
C GLY A 351 -85.09 -69.51 -15.77
N GLY A 352 -85.33 -70.51 -16.63
CA GLY A 352 -84.95 -71.89 -16.34
C GLY A 352 -85.63 -72.93 -17.23
N GLU A 353 -85.87 -74.11 -16.68
CA GLU A 353 -86.60 -75.19 -17.35
C GLU A 353 -87.63 -75.77 -16.39
N VAL A 354 -88.77 -76.23 -16.91
CA VAL A 354 -89.82 -76.91 -16.15
C VAL A 354 -89.88 -78.37 -16.55
N LEU A 355 -90.10 -79.27 -15.58
CA LEU A 355 -90.21 -80.70 -15.80
C LEU A 355 -91.60 -81.07 -16.35
N ILE A 356 -91.65 -82.00 -17.30
CA ILE A 356 -92.87 -82.45 -17.97
C ILE A 356 -92.89 -83.97 -18.05
N ALA A 357 -94.02 -84.58 -17.72
CA ALA A 357 -94.26 -86.01 -17.87
C ALA A 357 -94.90 -86.30 -19.23
N VAL A 358 -94.33 -87.24 -19.98
CA VAL A 358 -94.86 -87.67 -21.28
C VAL A 358 -95.71 -88.92 -21.07
N GLN A 359 -96.96 -88.90 -21.50
CA GLN A 359 -97.90 -90.01 -21.42
C GLN A 359 -97.63 -91.07 -22.50
N GLY A 360 -98.14 -92.28 -22.32
CA GLY A 360 -97.99 -93.37 -23.28
C GLY A 360 -98.64 -93.13 -24.66
N ASP A 361 -99.59 -92.19 -24.74
CA ASP A 361 -100.28 -91.75 -25.97
C ASP A 361 -99.58 -90.57 -26.68
N GLY A 362 -98.44 -90.11 -26.15
CA GLY A 362 -97.66 -88.99 -26.69
C GLY A 362 -98.10 -87.60 -26.21
N GLN A 363 -99.19 -87.48 -25.43
CA GLN A 363 -99.51 -86.23 -24.77
C GLN A 363 -98.55 -85.95 -23.62
N SER A 364 -98.43 -84.69 -23.21
CA SER A 364 -97.55 -84.30 -22.12
C SER A 364 -98.29 -83.48 -21.07
N LYS A 365 -97.94 -83.70 -19.81
CA LYS A 365 -98.52 -82.99 -18.65
C LYS A 365 -97.42 -82.33 -17.86
N VAL A 366 -97.60 -81.04 -17.58
CA VAL A 366 -96.83 -80.34 -16.55
C VAL A 366 -97.04 -81.02 -15.20
N THR A 367 -96.04 -80.99 -14.33
CA THR A 367 -96.06 -81.67 -13.03
C THR A 367 -97.29 -81.34 -12.18
N GLU A 368 -97.81 -80.13 -12.27
CA GLU A 368 -98.99 -79.64 -11.54
C GLU A 368 -100.30 -80.33 -11.98
N ALA A 369 -100.38 -80.74 -13.25
CA ALA A 369 -101.54 -81.43 -13.83
C ALA A 369 -101.54 -82.95 -13.58
N LEU A 370 -100.51 -83.47 -12.90
CA LEU A 370 -100.45 -84.88 -12.48
C LEU A 370 -101.39 -85.12 -11.29
N SER A 371 -102.02 -86.30 -11.27
CA SER A 371 -102.76 -86.78 -10.10
C SER A 371 -101.83 -86.86 -8.88
N LYS A 372 -102.40 -86.77 -7.67
CA LYS A 372 -101.64 -86.83 -6.42
C LYS A 372 -100.68 -88.03 -6.39
N GLY A 373 -101.16 -89.22 -6.76
CA GLY A 373 -100.33 -90.43 -6.84
C GLY A 373 -99.21 -90.36 -7.88
N ALA A 374 -99.49 -89.89 -9.11
CA ALA A 374 -98.45 -89.75 -10.14
C ALA A 374 -97.38 -88.71 -9.76
N ARG A 375 -97.77 -87.65 -9.03
CA ARG A 375 -96.83 -86.64 -8.54
C ARG A 375 -95.89 -87.18 -7.46
N PHE A 376 -96.41 -88.04 -6.56
CA PHE A 376 -95.56 -88.74 -5.58
C PHE A 376 -94.60 -89.73 -6.25
N GLN A 377 -95.06 -90.48 -7.25
CA GLN A 377 -94.20 -91.37 -8.04
C GLN A 377 -93.10 -90.58 -8.78
N LEU A 378 -93.43 -89.41 -9.33
CA LEU A 378 -92.45 -88.52 -9.96
C LEU A 378 -91.41 -88.02 -8.97
N TYR A 379 -91.86 -87.55 -7.80
CA TYR A 379 -90.95 -87.09 -6.75
C TYR A 379 -90.02 -88.22 -6.29
N LEU A 380 -90.55 -89.44 -6.12
CA LEU A 380 -89.75 -90.61 -5.77
C LEU A 380 -88.76 -90.98 -6.87
N ALA A 381 -89.16 -90.96 -8.14
CA ALA A 381 -88.29 -91.23 -9.28
C ALA A 381 -87.11 -90.24 -9.36
N LEU A 382 -87.36 -88.95 -9.09
CA LEU A 382 -86.30 -87.93 -9.01
C LEU A 382 -85.35 -88.19 -7.84
N ARG A 383 -85.87 -88.59 -6.68
CA ARG A 383 -85.05 -88.92 -5.51
C ARG A 383 -84.18 -90.15 -5.73
N LEU A 384 -84.72 -91.18 -6.39
CA LEU A 384 -83.97 -92.36 -6.82
C LEU A 384 -82.85 -92.00 -7.79
N ALA A 385 -83.16 -91.19 -8.81
CA ALA A 385 -82.15 -90.75 -9.77
C ALA A 385 -81.04 -89.91 -9.12
N GLY A 386 -81.42 -88.99 -8.23
CA GLY A 386 -80.46 -88.21 -7.45
C GLY A 386 -79.59 -89.06 -6.53
N TYR A 387 -80.16 -90.11 -5.94
CA TYR A 387 -79.39 -91.07 -5.14
C TYR A 387 -78.36 -91.84 -5.99
N TYR A 388 -78.76 -92.35 -7.16
CA TYR A 388 -77.83 -93.04 -8.05
C TYR A 388 -76.73 -92.12 -8.57
N GLU A 389 -77.05 -90.87 -8.90
CA GLU A 389 -76.06 -89.85 -9.27
C GLU A 389 -75.08 -89.59 -8.12
N PHE A 390 -75.58 -89.49 -6.89
CA PHE A 390 -74.75 -89.29 -5.71
C PHE A 390 -73.85 -90.50 -5.43
N ALA A 391 -74.41 -91.71 -5.41
CA ALA A 391 -73.71 -92.96 -5.12
C ALA A 391 -72.68 -93.35 -6.20
N GLN A 392 -72.80 -92.82 -7.42
CA GLN A 392 -71.81 -93.03 -8.48
C GLN A 392 -70.48 -92.32 -8.19
N PHE A 393 -70.52 -91.16 -7.53
CA PHE A 393 -69.32 -90.33 -7.30
C PHE A 393 -68.91 -90.25 -5.83
N ARG A 394 -69.71 -90.80 -4.91
CA ARG A 394 -69.50 -90.72 -3.46
C ARG A 394 -69.95 -92.02 -2.77
N PRO A 395 -69.43 -92.35 -1.57
CA PRO A 395 -69.93 -93.48 -0.78
C PRO A 395 -71.45 -93.41 -0.59
N SER A 396 -72.15 -94.52 -0.79
CA SER A 396 -73.60 -94.58 -0.67
C SER A 396 -74.04 -94.41 0.80
N VAL A 397 -75.12 -93.66 0.99
CA VAL A 397 -75.78 -93.44 2.29
C VAL A 397 -77.10 -94.22 2.33
N PRO A 398 -77.65 -94.59 3.50
CA PRO A 398 -78.95 -95.27 3.54
C PRO A 398 -80.07 -94.42 2.91
N PHE A 399 -80.85 -95.00 2.02
CA PHE A 399 -82.08 -94.40 1.52
C PHE A 399 -83.24 -94.76 2.42
N VAL A 400 -83.81 -93.76 3.10
CA VAL A 400 -84.92 -93.93 4.03
C VAL A 400 -86.21 -93.41 3.40
N ALA A 401 -87.22 -94.25 3.33
CA ALA A 401 -88.54 -93.91 2.83
C ALA A 401 -89.60 -94.21 3.89
N ASP A 402 -90.30 -93.16 4.35
CA ASP A 402 -91.28 -93.23 5.43
C ASP A 402 -92.69 -93.07 4.87
N ASP A 403 -93.43 -94.18 4.83
CA ASP A 403 -94.84 -94.31 4.46
C ASP A 403 -95.27 -93.64 3.13
N ILE A 404 -94.32 -93.52 2.20
CA ILE A 404 -94.52 -92.79 0.94
C ILE A 404 -95.46 -93.46 -0.07
N MET A 405 -95.98 -94.66 0.23
CA MET A 405 -96.81 -95.46 -0.68
C MET A 405 -98.28 -95.51 -0.27
N GLU A 406 -98.73 -94.70 0.71
CA GLU A 406 -100.14 -94.64 1.15
C GLU A 406 -101.13 -94.45 -0.02
N THR A 407 -100.73 -93.70 -1.04
CA THR A 407 -101.59 -93.39 -2.21
C THR A 407 -101.44 -94.36 -3.39
N PHE A 408 -100.66 -95.44 -3.24
CA PHE A 408 -100.34 -96.36 -4.32
C PHE A 408 -101.25 -97.59 -4.24
N ASP A 409 -101.73 -98.06 -5.38
CA ASP A 409 -102.40 -99.36 -5.44
C ASP A 409 -101.37 -100.51 -5.29
N HIS A 410 -101.85 -101.72 -4.97
CA HIS A 410 -101.00 -102.91 -4.76
C HIS A 410 -99.98 -103.11 -5.90
N ILE A 411 -100.45 -102.94 -7.12
CA ILE A 411 -99.72 -103.09 -8.37
C ILE A 411 -98.57 -102.06 -8.46
N ARG A 412 -98.81 -100.80 -8.13
CA ARG A 412 -97.76 -99.77 -8.13
C ARG A 412 -96.77 -99.96 -7.01
N SER A 413 -97.23 -100.37 -5.82
CA SER A 413 -96.37 -100.66 -4.68
C SER A 413 -95.38 -101.80 -4.99
N GLU A 414 -95.82 -102.84 -5.72
CA GLU A 414 -94.92 -103.91 -6.21
C GLU A 414 -93.75 -103.35 -7.05
N GLU A 415 -94.01 -102.50 -8.05
CA GLU A 415 -92.95 -101.97 -8.91
C GLU A 415 -91.98 -101.05 -8.15
N VAL A 416 -92.49 -100.31 -7.16
CA VAL A 416 -91.64 -99.47 -6.32
C VAL A 416 -90.76 -100.34 -5.42
N PHE A 417 -91.29 -101.42 -4.84
CA PHE A 417 -90.46 -102.36 -4.09
C PHE A 417 -89.41 -103.06 -4.98
N ARG A 418 -89.72 -103.40 -6.25
CA ARG A 418 -88.68 -103.89 -7.19
C ARG A 418 -87.57 -102.87 -7.39
N LEU A 419 -87.92 -101.59 -7.54
CA LEU A 419 -86.94 -100.51 -7.66
C LEU A 419 -86.11 -100.34 -6.38
N PHE A 420 -86.72 -100.47 -5.20
CA PHE A 420 -85.99 -100.49 -3.94
C PHE A 420 -85.09 -101.71 -3.80
N GLY A 421 -85.50 -102.89 -4.26
CA GLY A 421 -84.65 -104.08 -4.33
C GLY A 421 -83.44 -103.86 -5.24
N ALA A 422 -83.64 -103.25 -6.42
CA ALA A 422 -82.54 -102.89 -7.30
C ALA A 422 -81.61 -101.85 -6.68
N MET A 423 -82.17 -100.87 -5.95
CA MET A 423 -81.42 -99.84 -5.22
C MET A 423 -80.62 -100.41 -4.05
N ALA A 424 -81.14 -101.44 -3.39
CA ALA A 424 -80.47 -102.14 -2.29
C ALA A 424 -79.11 -102.74 -2.71
N ASN A 425 -78.91 -103.03 -4.00
CA ASN A 425 -77.61 -103.47 -4.55
C ASN A 425 -76.55 -102.36 -4.55
N THR A 426 -76.94 -101.09 -4.50
CA THR A 426 -76.02 -99.93 -4.51
C THR A 426 -75.82 -99.35 -3.10
N GLY A 427 -76.82 -99.44 -2.23
CA GLY A 427 -76.69 -99.12 -0.82
C GLY A 427 -77.98 -99.41 -0.05
N GLN A 428 -77.94 -99.27 1.26
CA GLN A 428 -79.03 -99.71 2.13
C GLN A 428 -80.34 -98.96 1.84
N VAL A 429 -81.45 -99.70 1.73
CA VAL A 429 -82.80 -99.13 1.64
C VAL A 429 -83.58 -99.49 2.90
N ILE A 430 -84.13 -98.50 3.58
CA ILE A 430 -84.95 -98.64 4.78
C ILE A 430 -86.34 -98.08 4.47
N TYR A 431 -87.35 -98.95 4.47
CA TYR A 431 -88.73 -98.55 4.28
C TYR A 431 -89.49 -98.69 5.61
N LEU A 432 -90.11 -97.60 6.05
CA LEU A 432 -90.94 -97.56 7.24
C LEU A 432 -92.40 -97.47 6.78
N THR A 433 -93.27 -98.31 7.33
CA THR A 433 -94.71 -98.25 7.05
C THR A 433 -95.51 -98.82 8.20
N HIS A 434 -96.72 -98.30 8.36
CA HIS A 434 -97.72 -98.85 9.27
C HIS A 434 -98.69 -99.83 8.57
N HIS A 435 -98.58 -100.00 7.25
CA HIS A 435 -99.47 -100.83 6.45
C HIS A 435 -98.95 -102.26 6.29
N LYS A 436 -99.56 -103.21 7.03
CA LYS A 436 -99.17 -104.64 7.00
C LYS A 436 -99.21 -105.26 5.59
N HIS A 437 -100.12 -104.83 4.72
CA HIS A 437 -100.18 -105.36 3.35
C HIS A 437 -98.95 -104.97 2.50
N LEU A 438 -98.28 -103.84 2.78
CA LEU A 438 -97.04 -103.46 2.07
C LEU A 438 -95.86 -104.33 2.49
N CYS A 439 -95.82 -104.76 3.76
CA CYS A 439 -94.87 -105.74 4.25
C CYS A 439 -94.96 -107.06 3.46
N GLU A 440 -96.18 -107.55 3.24
CA GLU A 440 -96.44 -108.78 2.48
C GLU A 440 -96.02 -108.63 1.01
N ILE A 441 -96.30 -107.48 0.38
CA ILE A 441 -95.85 -107.20 -1.00
C ILE A 441 -94.32 -107.14 -1.07
N ALA A 442 -93.65 -106.49 -0.12
CA ALA A 442 -92.20 -106.37 -0.11
C ALA A 442 -91.50 -107.75 0.00
N GLU A 443 -91.99 -108.63 0.89
CA GLU A 443 -91.51 -110.01 1.00
C GLU A 443 -91.71 -110.82 -0.29
N ALA A 444 -92.85 -110.65 -0.95
CA ALA A 444 -93.16 -111.36 -2.19
C ALA A 444 -92.27 -110.90 -3.37
N VAL A 445 -91.97 -109.61 -3.44
CA VAL A 445 -91.34 -108.98 -4.62
C VAL A 445 -89.81 -108.86 -4.49
N VAL A 446 -89.29 -108.74 -3.27
CA VAL A 446 -87.85 -108.55 -3.01
C VAL A 446 -87.36 -109.68 -2.09
N PRO A 447 -86.81 -110.76 -2.67
CA PRO A 447 -86.23 -111.87 -1.91
C PRO A 447 -85.12 -111.39 -0.98
N GLY A 448 -85.19 -111.74 0.32
CA GLY A 448 -84.22 -111.32 1.34
C GLY A 448 -84.59 -110.06 2.12
N THR A 449 -85.79 -109.50 1.90
CA THR A 449 -86.36 -108.43 2.74
C THR A 449 -86.42 -108.89 4.21
N ARG A 450 -85.93 -108.04 5.12
CA ARG A 450 -86.05 -108.25 6.57
C ARG A 450 -87.11 -107.32 7.14
N ILE A 451 -88.18 -107.90 7.69
CA ILE A 451 -89.22 -107.14 8.36
C ILE A 451 -88.92 -107.05 9.84
N HIS A 452 -88.71 -105.82 10.32
CA HIS A 452 -88.55 -105.52 11.73
C HIS A 452 -89.86 -104.96 12.27
N GLN A 453 -90.55 -105.73 13.11
CA GLN A 453 -91.70 -105.22 13.86
C GLN A 453 -91.19 -104.39 15.03
N LEU A 454 -91.42 -103.08 14.99
CA LEU A 454 -91.10 -102.19 16.09
C LEU A 454 -92.21 -102.34 17.15
N ALA A 455 -91.85 -102.74 18.37
CA ALA A 455 -92.79 -102.79 19.48
C ALA A 455 -93.30 -101.37 19.78
N GLN A 456 -94.62 -101.24 19.98
CA GLN A 456 -95.27 -99.95 20.29
C GLN A 456 -94.75 -99.34 21.58
#